data_AF-Q8WLU1-F1
#
_entry.id   AF-Q8WLU1-F1
#
_cell.length_a   1.000
_cell.length_b   1.000
_cell.length_c   1.000
_cell.angle_alpha   90.00
_cell.angle_beta   90.00
_cell.angle_gamma   90.00
#
_symmetry.space_group_name_H-M   'P 1'
#
loop_
_entity.id
_entity.type
_entity.pdbx_description
1 polymer ?
#
loop_
_entity_poly.entity_id
_entity_poly.type
_entity_poly.pdbx_seq_one_letter_code
_entity_poly.pdbx_strand_id
1 'polypeptide(L)'
;RFLEYSTSECHFFNGTERVRFLDRYFYNQEEYVRFDSDVGEFRAVRELGRPDEEYWNSQKDFLEDRRAAVDTYCRHNYGVVESFTVQRR
;
A
#
# COMPACT_ATOMS: atom_id res chain seq x y z
N ARG A 1 14.35 -8.94 21.01
CA ARG A 1 13.92 -7.54 20.76
C ARG A 1 12.73 -7.63 19.80
N PHE A 2 11.63 -6.96 20.13
CA PHE A 2 10.45 -6.86 19.26
C PHE A 2 10.65 -5.72 18.24
N LEU A 3 10.20 -5.93 17.01
CA LEU A 3 10.16 -4.93 15.94
C LEU A 3 8.83 -5.06 15.18
N GLU A 4 8.10 -3.96 15.07
CA GLU A 4 6.93 -3.83 14.20
C GLU A 4 7.16 -2.65 13.26
N TYR A 5 6.81 -2.84 11.99
CA TYR A 5 6.90 -1.82 10.96
C TYR A 5 5.94 -2.13 9.81
N SER A 6 5.67 -1.13 8.99
CA SER A 6 4.91 -1.26 7.75
C SER A 6 5.68 -0.72 6.55
N THR A 7 5.30 -1.15 5.35
CA THR A 7 5.76 -0.57 4.09
C THR A 7 4.58 -0.14 3.24
N SER A 8 4.70 1.01 2.58
CA SER A 8 3.73 1.51 1.61
C SER A 8 4.45 1.67 0.27
N GLU A 9 4.30 0.68 -0.59
CA GLU A 9 5.08 0.52 -1.83
C GLU A 9 4.21 0.87 -3.05
N CYS A 10 4.80 1.56 -4.02
CA CYS A 10 4.17 1.85 -5.32
C CYS A 10 5.02 1.25 -6.44
N HIS A 11 4.43 0.30 -7.17
CA HIS A 11 5.06 -0.38 -8.31
C HIS A 11 4.50 0.20 -9.60
N PHE A 12 5.36 0.85 -10.38
CA PHE A 12 5.01 1.57 -11.61
C PHE A 12 5.41 0.76 -12.85
N PHE A 13 4.49 0.58 -13.78
CA PHE A 13 4.72 -0.11 -15.04
C PHE A 13 4.37 0.81 -16.21
N ASN A 14 5.31 0.95 -17.16
CA ASN A 14 5.20 1.87 -18.29
C ASN A 14 4.85 3.31 -17.85
N GLY A 15 5.65 3.87 -16.95
CA GLY A 15 5.34 5.16 -16.32
C GLY A 15 4.20 5.01 -15.31
N THR A 16 3.14 5.82 -15.44
CA THR A 16 1.98 5.80 -14.54
C THR A 16 0.74 5.12 -15.14
N GLU A 17 0.89 4.45 -16.29
CA GLU A 17 -0.21 3.76 -16.99
C GLU A 17 -0.82 2.69 -16.08
N ARG A 18 0.02 1.75 -15.60
CA ARG A 18 -0.37 0.77 -14.58
C ARG A 18 0.43 0.98 -13.32
N VAL A 19 -0.27 1.13 -12.20
CA VAL A 19 0.33 1.36 -10.88
C VAL A 19 -0.30 0.37 -9.90
N ARG A 20 0.53 -0.32 -9.13
CA ARG A 20 0.11 -1.21 -8.05
C ARG A 20 0.58 -0.66 -6.72
N PHE A 21 -0.34 -0.53 -5.78
CA PHE A 21 -0.08 -0.11 -4.42
C PHE A 21 -0.13 -1.30 -3.46
N LEU A 22 0.90 -1.44 -2.64
CA LEU A 22 0.98 -2.44 -1.58
C LEU A 22 1.16 -1.75 -0.24
N ASP A 23 0.31 -2.08 0.72
CA ASP A 23 0.48 -1.66 2.12
C ASP A 23 0.64 -2.90 2.99
N ARG A 24 1.82 -3.09 3.58
CA ARG A 24 2.23 -4.36 4.19
C ARG A 24 2.65 -4.14 5.63
N TYR A 25 2.28 -5.06 6.51
CA TYR A 25 2.52 -4.96 7.95
C TYR A 25 3.34 -6.16 8.44
N PHE A 26 4.37 -5.87 9.24
CA PHE A 26 5.38 -6.84 9.64
C PHE A 26 5.55 -6.89 11.15
N TYR A 27 5.67 -8.10 11.68
CA TYR A 27 6.02 -8.41 13.06
C TYR A 27 7.31 -9.24 13.04
N ASN A 28 8.41 -8.69 13.57
CA ASN A 28 9.74 -9.32 13.56
C ASN A 28 10.18 -9.83 12.17
N GLN A 29 10.02 -8.99 11.14
CA GLN A 29 10.32 -9.28 9.72
C GLN A 29 9.35 -10.26 9.04
N GLU A 30 8.37 -10.80 9.77
CA GLU A 30 7.32 -11.63 9.20
C GLU A 30 6.12 -10.77 8.84
N GLU A 31 5.75 -10.77 7.57
CA GLU A 31 4.53 -10.11 7.10
C GLU A 31 3.30 -10.85 7.61
N TYR A 32 2.39 -10.16 8.30
CA TYR A 32 1.20 -10.77 8.87
C TYR A 32 -0.09 -10.38 8.16
N VAL A 33 -0.20 -9.18 7.62
CA VAL A 33 -1.35 -8.71 6.82
C VAL A 33 -0.87 -7.74 5.73
N ARG A 34 -1.57 -7.71 4.59
CA ARG A 34 -1.32 -6.76 3.50
C ARG A 34 -2.60 -6.27 2.86
N PHE A 35 -2.59 -5.05 2.35
CA PHE A 35 -3.48 -4.61 1.28
C PHE A 35 -2.74 -4.65 -0.05
N ASP A 36 -3.45 -5.07 -1.09
CA ASP A 36 -2.96 -5.07 -2.46
C ASP A 36 -4.00 -4.44 -3.37
N SER A 37 -3.66 -3.37 -4.08
CA SER A 37 -4.60 -2.67 -4.96
C SER A 37 -5.14 -3.53 -6.09
N ASP A 38 -4.39 -4.56 -6.52
CA ASP A 38 -4.87 -5.49 -7.55
C ASP A 38 -5.96 -6.44 -7.00
N VAL A 39 -6.03 -6.60 -5.67
CA VAL A 39 -7.07 -7.39 -4.97
C VAL A 39 -8.18 -6.49 -4.41
N GLY A 40 -7.83 -5.30 -3.93
CA GLY A 40 -8.75 -4.29 -3.41
C GLY A 40 -9.20 -4.51 -1.97
N GLU A 41 -8.52 -5.35 -1.19
CA GLU A 41 -8.81 -5.60 0.23
C GLU A 41 -7.59 -6.10 1.00
N PHE A 42 -7.68 -6.05 2.33
CA PHE A 42 -6.67 -6.62 3.20
C PHE A 42 -6.76 -8.14 3.22
N ARG A 43 -5.62 -8.81 3.26
CA ARG A 43 -5.48 -10.26 3.36
C ARG A 43 -4.41 -10.63 4.38
N ALA A 44 -4.77 -11.49 5.31
CA ALA A 44 -3.85 -12.09 6.26
C ALA A 44 -2.87 -13.00 5.51
N VAL A 45 -1.58 -12.75 5.71
CA VAL A 45 -0.49 -13.59 5.20
C VAL A 45 -0.16 -14.69 6.21
N ARG A 46 -0.45 -14.45 7.49
CA ARG A 46 -0.27 -15.35 8.63
C ARG A 46 -1.51 -15.32 9.52
N GLU A 47 -1.68 -16.34 10.35
CA GLU A 47 -2.79 -16.41 11.32
C GLU A 47 -2.88 -15.17 12.21
N LEU A 48 -1.74 -14.57 12.57
CA LEU A 48 -1.68 -13.35 13.38
C LEU A 48 -2.48 -12.19 12.76
N GLY A 49 -2.54 -12.08 11.42
CA GLY A 49 -3.20 -10.97 10.73
C GLY A 49 -4.70 -11.19 10.46
N ARG A 50 -5.28 -12.33 10.83
CA ARG A 50 -6.72 -12.59 10.59
C ARG A 50 -7.65 -11.59 11.27
N PRO A 51 -7.41 -11.19 12.54
CA PRO A 51 -8.23 -10.15 13.18
C PRO A 51 -8.16 -8.81 12.44
N ASP A 52 -6.97 -8.44 11.92
CA ASP A 52 -6.77 -7.19 11.19
C ASP A 52 -7.44 -7.23 9.81
N GLU A 53 -7.35 -8.35 9.08
CA GLU A 53 -8.09 -8.56 7.82
C GLU A 53 -9.59 -8.34 8.03
N GLU A 54 -10.19 -9.01 9.02
CA GLU A 54 -11.63 -8.90 9.31
C GLU A 54 -12.01 -7.48 9.72
N TYR A 55 -11.26 -6.87 10.65
CA TYR A 55 -11.57 -5.55 11.18
C TYR A 55 -11.40 -4.45 10.12
N TRP A 56 -10.29 -4.44 9.37
CA TRP A 56 -10.04 -3.40 8.37
C TRP A 56 -10.94 -3.52 7.15
N ASN A 57 -11.28 -4.74 6.69
CA ASN A 57 -12.23 -4.91 5.58
C ASN A 57 -13.69 -4.57 5.97
N SER A 58 -14.00 -4.58 7.28
CA SER A 58 -15.29 -4.12 7.79
C SER A 58 -15.43 -2.59 7.78
N GLN A 59 -14.32 -1.85 7.85
CA GLN A 59 -14.29 -0.39 7.84
C GLN A 59 -14.29 0.15 6.41
N LYS A 60 -15.47 0.48 5.89
CA LYS A 60 -15.64 0.86 4.48
C LYS A 60 -14.84 2.10 4.07
N ASP A 61 -14.86 3.15 4.87
CA ASP A 61 -14.14 4.38 4.54
C ASP A 61 -12.63 4.14 4.46
N PHE A 62 -12.07 3.39 5.42
CA PHE A 62 -10.66 3.02 5.42
C PHE A 62 -10.26 2.15 4.23
N LEU A 63 -11.13 1.22 3.83
CA LEU A 63 -10.90 0.36 2.69
C LEU A 63 -10.94 1.14 1.36
N GLU A 64 -11.88 2.08 1.22
CA GLU A 64 -11.97 2.97 0.05
C GLU A 64 -10.77 3.92 -0.03
N ASP A 65 -10.31 4.48 1.09
CA ASP A 65 -9.08 5.29 1.13
C ASP A 65 -7.87 4.50 0.62
N ARG A 66 -7.79 3.22 1.00
CA ARG A 66 -6.70 2.34 0.58
C ARG A 66 -6.78 1.96 -0.90
N ARG A 67 -7.99 1.80 -1.44
CA ARG A 67 -8.24 1.61 -2.89
C ARG A 67 -7.86 2.86 -3.68
N ALA A 68 -8.16 4.05 -3.15
CA ALA A 68 -7.83 5.32 -3.78
C ALA A 68 -6.33 5.65 -3.77
N ALA A 69 -5.53 5.00 -2.91
CA ALA A 69 -4.10 5.27 -2.75
C ALA A 69 -3.27 5.12 -4.04
N VAL A 70 -3.74 4.36 -5.02
CA VAL A 70 -3.09 4.27 -6.34
C VAL A 70 -3.00 5.66 -6.99
N ASP A 71 -4.08 6.44 -6.92
CA ASP A 71 -4.13 7.79 -7.50
C ASP A 71 -3.64 8.85 -6.51
N THR A 72 -4.17 8.81 -5.29
CA THR A 72 -3.98 9.88 -4.30
C THR A 72 -2.58 9.89 -3.68
N TYR A 73 -1.92 8.73 -3.63
CA TYR A 73 -0.59 8.59 -3.07
C TYR A 73 0.44 8.28 -4.16
N CYS A 74 0.28 7.16 -4.90
CA CYS A 74 1.32 6.72 -5.82
C CYS A 74 1.50 7.67 -7.02
N ARG A 75 0.45 7.91 -7.81
CA ARG A 75 0.54 8.81 -8.98
C ARG A 75 0.82 10.24 -8.57
N HIS A 76 0.21 10.71 -7.48
CA HIS A 76 0.48 12.04 -6.93
C HIS A 76 1.97 12.23 -6.63
N ASN A 77 2.58 11.35 -5.83
CA ASN A 77 3.98 11.48 -5.45
C ASN A 77 4.93 11.28 -6.64
N TYR A 78 4.59 10.39 -7.57
CA TYR A 78 5.36 10.23 -8.81
C TYR A 78 5.44 11.56 -9.58
N GLY A 79 4.30 12.22 -9.81
CA GLY A 79 4.26 13.50 -10.51
C GLY A 79 5.00 14.63 -9.79
N VAL A 80 4.93 14.67 -8.45
CA VAL A 80 5.70 15.64 -7.64
C VAL A 80 7.20 15.43 -7.82
N VAL A 81 7.70 14.19 -7.73
CA VAL A 81 9.14 13.91 -7.89
C VAL A 81 9.60 14.09 -9.34
N GLU A 82 8.83 13.65 -10.31
CA GLU A 82 9.12 13.84 -11.73
C GLU A 82 9.25 15.34 -12.04
N SER A 83 8.28 16.15 -11.64
CA SER A 83 8.31 17.60 -11.88
C SER A 83 9.56 18.25 -11.29
N PHE A 84 9.98 17.84 -10.09
CA PHE A 84 11.18 18.35 -9.43
C PHE A 84 12.49 17.89 -10.08
N THR A 85 12.52 16.66 -10.60
CA THR A 85 13.73 16.08 -11.21
C THR A 85 13.92 16.52 -12.66
N VAL A 86 12.84 16.77 -13.40
CA VAL A 86 12.88 17.27 -14.79
C VAL A 86 13.22 18.76 -14.85
N GLN A 87 12.70 19.59 -13.93
CA GLN A 87 12.99 21.03 -13.89
C GLN A 87 14.43 21.37 -13.45
N ARG A 88 15.24 20.38 -13.06
CA ARG A 88 16.65 20.54 -12.67
C ARG A 88 17.64 20.25 -13.80
N ARG A 89 17.19 20.19 -15.06
CA ARG A 89 18.05 20.22 -16.26
C ARG A 89 18.00 21.58 -16.92
#